data_AF-A0AAV9JU39-F1
#
_entry.id   AF-A0AAV9JU39-F1
#
_cell.length_a   1.000
_cell.length_b   1.000
_cell.length_c   1.000
_cell.angle_alpha   90.00
_cell.angle_beta   90.00
_cell.angle_gamma   90.00
#
_symmetry.space_group_name_H-M   'P 1'
#
loop_
_entity.id
_entity.type
_entity.pdbx_description
1 polymer ?
#
loop_
_entity_poly.entity_id
_entity_poly.type
_entity_poly.pdbx_seq_one_letter_code
_entity_poly.pdbx_strand_id
1 'polypeptide(L)' 'MAIAVGEGVKNQLWAATANGVTSGTYYEGIGVSDAATGLANDKEMANKPWQWTENELDGHVL' A
#
# COMPACT_ATOMS: atom_id res chain seq x y z
N MET A 1 -14.41 8.32 -16.24
CA MET A 1 -13.80 9.66 -16.34
C MET A 1 -12.33 9.53 -16.00
N ALA A 2 -11.43 10.03 -16.84
CA ALA A 2 -10.00 10.03 -16.56
C ALA A 2 -9.65 11.27 -15.71
N ILE A 3 -8.82 11.08 -14.69
CA ILE A 3 -8.29 12.16 -13.86
C ILE A 3 -6.93 12.59 -14.43
N ALA A 4 -6.59 13.88 -14.36
CA ALA A 4 -5.28 14.37 -14.77
C ALA A 4 -4.18 13.76 -13.89
N VAL A 5 -3.02 13.42 -14.47
CA VAL A 5 -1.90 12.80 -13.74
C VAL A 5 -1.51 13.60 -12.49
N GLY A 6 -1.43 14.94 -12.62
CA GLY A 6 -1.10 15.82 -11.51
C GLY A 6 -2.11 15.78 -10.35
N GLU A 7 -3.36 15.45 -10.62
CA GLU A 7 -4.36 15.25 -9.57
C GLU A 7 -4.23 13.86 -8.94
N GLY A 8 -4.03 12.82 -9.75
CA GLY A 8 -3.89 11.44 -9.26
C GLY A 8 -2.65 11.18 -8.41
N VAL A 9 -1.56 11.92 -8.64
CA VAL A 9 -0.27 11.70 -7.95
C VAL A 9 -0.22 12.26 -6.52
N LYS A 10 -1.17 13.13 -6.15
CA LYS A 10 -1.13 13.86 -4.87
C LYS A 10 -1.09 12.95 -3.65
N ASN A 11 -1.89 11.88 -3.64
CA ASN A 11 -1.91 10.93 -2.50
C ASN A 11 -0.55 10.26 -2.30
N GLN A 12 0.10 9.84 -3.38
CA GLN A 12 1.40 9.16 -3.30
C GLN A 12 2.50 10.12 -2.84
N LEU A 13 2.50 11.35 -3.37
CA LEU A 13 3.45 12.40 -2.92
C LEU A 13 3.26 12.73 -1.45
N TRP A 14 2.01 12.92 -1.01
CA TRP A 14 1.71 13.16 0.40
C TRP A 14 2.16 11.99 1.29
N ALA A 15 1.83 10.75 0.96
CA ALA A 15 2.23 9.58 1.73
C ALA A 15 3.76 9.41 1.81
N ALA A 16 4.48 9.84 0.76
CA ALA A 16 5.94 9.77 0.71
C ALA A 16 6.66 10.88 1.49
N THR A 17 6.05 12.07 1.63
CA THR A 17 6.77 13.26 2.14
C THR A 17 6.12 13.97 3.32
N ALA A 18 4.89 13.64 3.70
CA ALA A 18 4.20 14.33 4.78
C ALA A 18 4.71 13.89 6.17
N ASN A 19 4.66 14.83 7.12
CA ASN A 19 4.88 14.52 8.52
C ASN A 19 3.65 13.80 9.09
N GLY A 20 3.87 12.85 10.01
CA GLY A 20 2.79 12.15 10.69
C GLY A 20 2.14 11.01 9.90
N VAL A 21 2.78 10.55 8.81
CA VAL A 21 2.36 9.33 8.09
C VAL A 21 2.72 8.11 8.93
N THR A 22 1.74 7.24 9.17
CA THR A 22 1.91 5.99 9.93
C THR A 22 2.22 4.85 8.97
N SER A 23 3.36 4.20 9.17
CA SER A 23 3.76 3.05 8.36
C SER A 23 2.74 1.91 8.47
N GLY A 24 2.46 1.26 7.33
CA GLY A 24 1.50 0.15 7.24
C GLY A 24 0.03 0.56 7.32
N THR A 25 -0.29 1.86 7.33
CA THR A 25 -1.68 2.34 7.32
C THR A 25 -2.15 2.56 5.88
N TYR A 26 -3.37 2.09 5.59
CA TYR A 26 -4.08 2.42 4.36
C TYR A 26 -4.77 3.79 4.52
N TYR A 27 -4.53 4.68 3.54
CA TYR A 27 -5.12 6.01 3.49
C TYR A 27 -6.02 6.15 2.26
N GLU A 28 -7.26 6.59 2.46
CA GLU A 28 -8.21 6.89 1.37
C GLU A 28 -8.31 8.40 1.15
N GLY A 29 -7.46 8.93 0.27
CA GLY A 29 -7.27 10.37 0.12
C GLY A 29 -6.08 10.88 0.93
N ILE A 30 -5.96 12.21 1.03
CA ILE A 30 -4.86 12.86 1.74
C ILE A 30 -5.21 12.89 3.23
N GLY A 31 -4.49 12.13 4.06
CA GLY A 31 -4.61 12.20 5.52
C GLY A 31 -5.78 11.44 6.15
N VAL A 32 -6.59 10.71 5.36
CA VAL A 32 -7.73 9.96 5.88
C VAL A 32 -7.32 8.51 6.12
N SER A 33 -7.06 8.16 7.38
CA SER A 33 -6.72 6.79 7.81
C SER A 33 -7.96 5.95 8.09
N ASP A 34 -7.77 4.64 8.32
CA ASP A 34 -8.78 3.68 8.80
C ASP A 34 -9.84 3.25 7.77
N ALA A 35 -9.52 3.36 6.48
CA ALA A 35 -10.38 2.88 5.40
C ALA A 35 -10.16 1.39 5.05
N ALA A 36 -9.21 0.70 5.71
CA ALA A 36 -8.96 -0.72 5.46
C ALA A 36 -10.05 -1.58 6.12
N THR A 37 -10.69 -2.45 5.34
CA THR A 37 -11.77 -3.32 5.83
C THR A 37 -11.58 -4.77 5.37
N GLY A 38 -12.19 -5.69 6.09
CA GLY A 38 -12.22 -7.12 5.74
C GLY A 38 -10.84 -7.74 5.61
N LEU A 39 -10.59 -8.41 4.48
CA LEU A 39 -9.36 -9.16 4.21
C LEU A 39 -8.09 -8.29 4.17
N ALA A 40 -8.24 -6.97 3.99
CA ALA A 40 -7.10 -6.05 4.03
C ALA A 40 -6.39 -6.02 5.40
N ASN A 41 -7.11 -6.39 6.48
CA ASN A 41 -6.57 -6.47 7.84
C ASN A 41 -6.20 -7.90 8.26
N ASP A 42 -6.38 -8.90 7.40
CA ASP A 42 -6.06 -10.28 7.70
C ASP A 42 -4.56 -10.54 7.49
N LYS A 43 -3.81 -10.50 8.59
CA LYS A 43 -2.37 -10.73 8.60
C LYS A 43 -1.99 -12.15 8.20
N GLU A 44 -2.82 -13.15 8.52
CA GLU A 44 -2.54 -14.53 8.13
C GLU A 44 -2.68 -14.69 6.62
N MET A 45 -3.75 -14.12 6.06
CA MET A 45 -3.95 -14.09 4.61
C MET A 45 -2.87 -13.28 3.90
N ALA A 46 -2.36 -12.19 4.48
CA ALA A 46 -1.25 -11.41 3.91
C ALA A 46 0.09 -12.17 3.90
N ASN A 47 0.33 -13.02 4.90
CA ASN A 47 1.58 -13.80 4.98
C ASN A 47 1.68 -14.90 3.91
N LYS A 48 0.56 -15.50 3.52
CA LYS A 48 0.52 -16.56 2.50
C LYS A 48 1.10 -16.12 1.13
N PRO A 49 0.62 -15.02 0.49
CA PRO A 49 1.19 -14.54 -0.76
C PRO A 49 2.60 -13.98 -0.57
N TRP A 50 2.94 -13.41 0.60
CA TRP A 50 4.31 -12.98 0.89
C TRP A 50 5.30 -14.14 0.80
N GLN A 51 5.07 -15.21 1.57
CA GLN A 51 5.94 -16.39 1.58
C GLN A 51 6.03 -17.05 0.20
N TRP A 52 4.89 -17.15 -0.49
CA TRP A 52 4.88 -17.66 -1.85
C TRP A 52 5.74 -16.80 -2.79
N THR A 53 5.60 -15.47 -2.74
CA THR A 53 6.35 -14.54 -3.61
C THR A 53 7.84 -14.62 -3.35
N GLU A 54 8.27 -14.65 -2.08
CA GLU A 54 9.69 -14.81 -1.73
C GLU A 54 10.27 -16.11 -2.30
N ASN A 55 9.52 -17.22 -2.23
CA ASN A 55 9.94 -18.51 -2.80
C ASN A 55 10.05 -18.47 -4.34
N GLU A 56 9.14 -17.80 -5.03
CA GLU A 56 9.22 -17.64 -6.50
C GLU A 56 10.40 -16.77 -6.91
N LEU A 57 10.76 -15.76 -6.10
CA LEU A 57 11.85 -14.84 -6.40
C LEU A 57 13.24 -15.38 -6.05
N ASP A 58 13.36 -16.40 -5.18
CA ASP A 58 14.65 -16.98 -4.74
C ASP A 58 15.52 -17.45 -5.93
N GLY A 59 14.90 -17.98 -6.99
CA GLY A 59 15.59 -18.39 -8.22
C GLY A 59 15.94 -17.25 -9.19
N HIS A 60 15.57 -16.02 -8.87
CA HIS A 60 15.71 -14.82 -9.71
C HIS A 60 16.56 -13.72 -9.09
N VAL A 61 17.17 -13.98 -7.94
CA VAL A 61 18.16 -13.08 -7.34
C VAL A 61 19.45 -13.14 -8.18
N LEU A 62 19.82 -12.00 -8.78
CA LEU A 62 21.04 -11.84 -9.60
C LEU A 62 22.31 -11.85 -8.74
#